data_AF-A0A433NND3-F1
#
_entry.id   AF-A0A433NND3-F1
#
_cell.length_a   1.000
_cell.length_b   1.000
_cell.length_c   1.000
_cell.angle_alpha   90.00
_cell.angle_beta   90.00
_cell.angle_gamma   90.00
#
_symmetry.space_group_name_H-M   'P 1'
#
loop_
_entity.id
_entity.type
_entity.pdbx_description
1 polymer ?
#
loop_
_entity_poly.entity_id
_entity_poly.type
_entity_poly.pdbx_seq_one_letter_code
_entity_poly.pdbx_strand_id
1 'polypeptide(L)'
;MKKILFLLLLSVVLIRPAKAQDTGIGVGLSFDVEYIMPQRYRDPGGRTRALFPVKYVCGETQPTDRLVPGTYRTVINVLNLSTFATEVGWRFSSGFGRPGIVGARARIERFGSFFMDCPFIIRNLQRAGVEVGSFIEGFVTIEDLNDARTERTPTRVAATYSVLHKQVHNLPDLLPIQRERTWCRLDNQGRLIVTIRNQGEASAPLSITRVAIDAGASFSRITPTLAPGSQADLAPIPLPSGEDTVVFTITADAPAAIREMNETNNSAIGVCVLVE
;
A
#
# COMPACT_ATOMS: atom_id res chain seq x y z
N MET A 1 -28.95 -43.27 -59.52
CA MET A 1 -29.36 -42.61 -58.26
C MET A 1 -28.11 -42.26 -57.47
N LYS A 2 -27.67 -41.00 -57.46
CA LYS A 2 -26.46 -40.54 -56.75
C LYS A 2 -26.87 -39.95 -55.39
N LYS A 3 -26.38 -40.52 -54.29
CA LYS A 3 -26.53 -39.98 -52.93
C LYS A 3 -25.49 -38.88 -52.72
N ILE A 4 -25.94 -37.67 -52.39
CA ILE A 4 -25.09 -36.54 -51.99
C ILE A 4 -25.02 -36.55 -50.46
N LEU A 5 -23.81 -36.67 -49.93
CA LEU A 5 -23.48 -36.66 -48.51
C LEU A 5 -23.19 -35.22 -48.09
N PHE A 6 -24.03 -34.64 -47.24
CA PHE A 6 -23.84 -33.29 -46.71
C PHE A 6 -22.95 -33.36 -45.46
N LEU A 7 -21.73 -32.83 -45.56
CA LEU A 7 -20.77 -32.73 -44.47
C LEU A 7 -21.04 -31.41 -43.72
N LEU A 8 -21.57 -31.50 -42.50
CA LEU A 8 -21.78 -30.33 -41.64
C LEU A 8 -20.43 -29.93 -40.99
N LEU A 9 -19.83 -28.83 -41.43
CA LEU A 9 -18.67 -28.24 -40.76
C LEU A 9 -19.13 -27.50 -39.50
N LEU A 10 -18.78 -28.04 -38.33
CA LEU A 10 -18.99 -27.41 -37.03
C LEU A 10 -17.85 -26.40 -36.79
N SER A 11 -18.10 -25.12 -37.09
CA SER A 11 -17.15 -24.04 -36.81
C SER A 11 -17.14 -23.71 -35.31
N VAL A 12 -16.14 -24.20 -34.59
CA VAL A 12 -15.87 -23.81 -33.20
C VAL A 12 -15.34 -22.37 -33.18
N VAL A 13 -16.20 -21.43 -32.83
CA VAL A 13 -15.81 -20.03 -32.59
C VAL A 13 -15.13 -19.93 -31.24
N LEU A 14 -13.79 -19.90 -31.24
CA LEU A 14 -12.98 -19.57 -30.07
C LEU A 14 -13.14 -18.07 -29.75
N ILE A 15 -14.08 -17.76 -28.84
CA ILE A 15 -14.21 -16.42 -28.27
C ILE A 15 -12.96 -16.15 -27.44
N ARG A 16 -12.06 -15.32 -27.95
CA ARG A 16 -10.92 -14.81 -27.16
C ARG A 16 -11.47 -13.81 -26.13
N PRO A 17 -11.13 -13.93 -24.83
CA PRO A 17 -11.50 -12.91 -23.87
C PRO A 17 -10.85 -11.58 -24.29
N ALA A 18 -11.67 -10.54 -24.40
CA ALA A 18 -11.20 -9.19 -24.63
C ALA A 18 -10.24 -8.81 -23.50
N LYS A 19 -9.02 -8.37 -23.84
CA LYS A 19 -8.09 -7.83 -22.86
C LYS A 19 -8.75 -6.61 -22.23
N ALA A 20 -8.93 -6.66 -20.90
CA ALA A 20 -9.41 -5.53 -20.13
C ALA A 20 -8.55 -4.30 -20.46
N GLN A 21 -9.20 -3.27 -20.97
CA GLN A 21 -8.57 -2.02 -21.36
C GLN A 21 -8.28 -1.25 -20.07
N ASP A 22 -7.01 -0.99 -19.79
CA ASP A 22 -6.54 -0.35 -18.55
C ASP A 22 -7.05 1.11 -18.52
N THR A 23 -8.21 1.31 -17.90
CA THR A 23 -8.93 2.58 -17.88
C THR A 23 -8.51 3.43 -16.70
N GLY A 24 -7.86 4.56 -16.98
CA GLY A 24 -7.73 5.71 -16.07
C GLY A 24 -6.83 5.49 -14.85
N ILE A 25 -5.52 5.71 -14.99
CA ILE A 25 -4.63 5.88 -13.83
C ILE A 25 -4.82 7.30 -13.30
N GLY A 26 -5.68 7.47 -12.29
CA GLY A 26 -5.63 8.69 -11.48
C GLY A 26 -4.40 8.64 -10.57
N VAL A 27 -3.83 9.81 -10.33
CA VAL A 27 -2.53 9.94 -9.67
C VAL A 27 -2.70 10.86 -8.48
N GLY A 28 -2.59 10.29 -7.27
CA GLY A 28 -2.58 11.04 -6.03
C GLY A 28 -1.15 11.43 -5.67
N LEU A 29 -0.90 12.70 -5.41
CA LEU A 29 0.42 13.18 -5.04
C LEU A 29 0.37 13.70 -3.60
N SER A 30 1.07 13.02 -2.70
CA SER A 30 1.30 13.46 -1.34
C SER A 30 2.69 14.07 -1.21
N PHE A 31 2.79 15.15 -0.45
CA PHE A 31 4.05 15.82 -0.12
C PHE A 31 4.12 16.07 1.37
N ASP A 32 5.25 15.73 1.97
CA ASP A 32 5.59 16.08 3.35
C ASP A 32 7.00 16.66 3.42
N VAL A 33 7.19 17.64 4.31
CA VAL A 33 8.48 18.32 4.51
C VAL A 33 8.82 18.29 5.98
N GLU A 34 9.92 17.61 6.30
CA GLU A 34 10.39 17.44 7.66
C GLU A 34 11.72 18.19 7.86
N TYR A 35 11.77 19.04 8.90
CA TYR A 35 13.02 19.67 9.35
C TYR A 35 13.69 18.80 10.40
N ILE A 36 14.89 18.31 10.11
CA ILE A 36 15.56 17.32 10.94
C ILE A 36 16.40 18.00 12.02
N MET A 37 16.10 17.71 13.28
CA MET A 37 16.84 18.24 14.41
C MET A 37 18.16 17.49 14.61
N PRO A 38 19.28 18.19 14.82
CA PRO A 38 20.57 17.54 15.04
C PRO A 38 20.64 16.85 16.40
N GLN A 39 21.13 15.62 16.40
CA GLN A 39 21.62 14.93 17.58
C GLN A 39 23.10 15.27 17.78
N ARG A 40 23.47 15.74 18.97
CA ARG A 40 24.86 16.09 19.28
C ARG A 40 25.54 14.94 19.99
N TYR A 41 26.74 14.62 19.56
CA TYR A 41 27.55 13.58 20.20
C TYR A 41 29.03 13.98 20.25
N ARG A 42 29.80 13.32 21.11
CA ARG A 42 31.24 13.52 21.21
C ARG A 42 31.96 12.40 20.47
N ASP A 43 32.79 12.75 19.50
CA ASP A 43 33.57 11.76 18.76
C ASP A 43 34.75 11.22 19.60
N PRO A 44 35.43 10.14 19.18
CA PRO A 44 36.62 9.62 19.88
C PRO A 44 37.77 10.61 20.00
N GLY A 45 37.80 11.65 19.15
CA GLY A 45 38.78 12.75 19.21
C GLY A 45 38.37 13.87 20.17
N GLY A 46 37.26 13.74 20.91
CA GLY A 46 36.77 14.70 21.88
C GLY A 46 36.00 15.89 21.28
N ARG A 47 35.84 15.96 19.96
CA ARG A 47 35.09 17.01 19.26
C ARG A 47 33.60 16.77 19.40
N THR A 48 32.81 17.84 19.50
CA THR A 48 31.35 17.72 19.47
C THR A 48 30.88 17.83 18.03
N ARG A 49 30.11 16.85 17.57
CA ARG A 49 29.57 16.80 16.21
C ARG A 49 28.06 16.80 16.22
N ALA A 50 27.47 17.21 15.11
CA ALA A 50 26.03 17.16 14.89
C ALA A 50 25.68 16.09 13.86
N LEU A 51 24.66 15.30 14.17
CA LEU A 51 24.23 14.15 13.40
C LEU A 51 22.74 14.29 13.09
N PHE A 52 22.37 14.12 11.83
CA PHE A 52 21.00 14.28 11.33
C PHE A 52 20.56 12.94 10.74
N PRO A 53 19.81 12.12 11.50
CA PRO A 53 19.25 10.89 10.98
C PRO A 53 18.04 11.22 10.11
N VAL A 54 18.05 10.77 8.86
CA VAL A 54 16.95 11.03 7.90
C VAL A 54 16.48 9.69 7.35
N LYS A 55 15.19 9.39 7.49
CA LYS A 55 14.60 8.22 6.82
C LYS A 55 14.58 8.49 5.31
N TYR A 56 14.85 7.48 4.48
CA TYR A 56 14.59 7.55 3.05
C TYR A 56 13.73 6.38 2.61
N VAL A 57 12.93 6.64 1.58
CA VAL A 57 12.08 5.67 0.88
C VAL A 57 12.15 5.98 -0.61
N CYS A 58 12.50 4.97 -1.42
CA CYS A 58 12.70 5.11 -2.85
C CYS A 58 12.18 3.90 -3.61
N GLY A 59 11.49 4.16 -4.72
CA GLY A 59 11.11 3.12 -5.67
C GLY A 59 9.60 2.86 -5.71
N GLU A 60 9.21 1.78 -6.40
CA GLU A 60 7.84 1.36 -6.60
C GLU A 60 7.53 0.13 -5.75
N THR A 61 6.57 0.27 -4.84
CA THR A 61 6.12 -0.83 -3.99
C THR A 61 5.48 -1.94 -4.83
N GLN A 62 5.75 -3.18 -4.48
CA GLN A 62 5.10 -4.37 -5.01
C GLN A 62 3.85 -4.72 -4.19
N PRO A 63 2.91 -5.53 -4.73
CA PRO A 63 1.74 -5.99 -4.00
C PRO A 63 2.06 -6.73 -2.69
N THR A 64 3.27 -7.25 -2.54
CA THR A 64 3.76 -7.95 -1.33
C THR A 64 4.34 -7.01 -0.29
N ASP A 65 4.56 -5.73 -0.61
CA ASP A 65 5.13 -4.77 0.32
C ASP A 65 4.08 -4.31 1.34
N ARG A 66 4.52 -3.94 2.55
CA ARG A 66 3.62 -3.48 3.64
C ARG A 66 3.09 -2.05 3.45
N LEU A 67 3.49 -1.38 2.39
CA LEU A 67 3.16 0.02 2.12
C LEU A 67 2.06 0.12 1.07
N VAL A 68 1.35 1.25 1.07
CA VAL A 68 0.34 1.55 0.05
C VAL A 68 0.99 1.51 -1.33
N PRO A 69 0.38 0.82 -2.33
CA PRO A 69 0.88 0.80 -3.69
C PRO A 69 1.16 2.20 -4.25
N GLY A 70 2.42 2.48 -4.61
CA GLY A 70 2.81 3.77 -5.15
C GLY A 70 4.28 3.85 -5.52
N THR A 71 4.63 4.97 -6.16
CA THR A 71 6.01 5.38 -6.39
C THR A 71 6.44 6.34 -5.28
N TYR A 72 7.39 5.90 -4.46
CA TYR A 72 7.93 6.68 -3.36
C TYR A 72 9.22 7.37 -3.80
N ARG A 73 9.34 8.64 -3.43
CA ARG A 73 10.54 9.44 -3.67
C ARG A 73 10.91 10.23 -2.43
N THR A 74 12.18 10.18 -2.07
CA THR A 74 12.76 11.03 -1.04
C THR A 74 13.76 11.98 -1.68
N VAL A 75 13.70 13.24 -1.28
CA VAL A 75 14.71 14.27 -1.58
C VAL A 75 15.17 14.87 -0.27
N ILE A 76 16.47 14.83 0.00
CA ILE A 76 17.06 15.37 1.23
C ILE A 76 17.92 16.57 0.87
N ASN A 77 17.63 17.72 1.44
CA ASN A 77 18.37 18.96 1.26
C ASN A 77 19.18 19.28 2.51
N VAL A 78 20.50 19.39 2.34
CA VAL A 78 21.45 19.81 3.36
C VAL A 78 21.89 21.22 3.04
N LEU A 79 21.54 22.17 3.89
CA LEU A 79 21.78 23.59 3.71
C LEU A 79 22.90 24.05 4.65
N ASN A 80 23.88 24.76 4.10
CA ASN A 80 24.86 25.49 4.89
C ASN A 80 24.41 26.95 5.03
N LEU A 81 24.01 27.37 6.23
CA LEU A 81 23.57 28.75 6.47
C LEU A 81 24.70 29.66 7.00
N SER A 82 25.95 29.19 7.00
CA SER A 82 27.10 29.97 7.43
C SER A 82 27.74 30.76 6.29
N THR A 83 28.50 31.78 6.68
CA THR A 83 29.44 32.52 5.84
C THR A 83 30.69 31.72 5.49
N PHE A 84 30.95 30.61 6.17
CA PHE A 84 32.05 29.69 5.92
C PHE A 84 31.56 28.43 5.20
N ALA A 85 32.46 27.76 4.49
CA ALA A 85 32.17 26.45 3.91
C ALA A 85 32.09 25.37 4.99
N THR A 86 31.20 24.41 4.80
CA THR A 86 30.94 23.32 5.75
C THR A 86 31.27 21.98 5.11
N GLU A 87 31.98 21.11 5.83
CA GLU A 87 32.17 19.72 5.42
C GLU A 87 31.09 18.84 6.04
N VAL A 88 30.42 18.05 5.20
CA VAL A 88 29.42 17.07 5.64
C VAL A 88 29.88 15.67 5.26
N GLY A 89 29.68 14.72 6.18
CA GLY A 89 29.74 13.29 5.91
C GLY A 89 28.34 12.70 5.86
N TRP A 90 28.16 11.56 5.21
CA TRP A 90 26.92 10.79 5.35
C TRP A 90 27.21 9.30 5.45
N ARG A 91 26.27 8.54 6.04
CA ARG A 91 26.30 7.08 6.09
C ARG A 91 24.93 6.50 5.80
N PHE A 92 24.83 5.57 4.85
CA PHE A 92 23.59 4.85 4.56
C PHE A 92 23.47 3.56 5.39
N SER A 93 22.28 3.36 5.95
CA SER A 93 21.81 2.12 6.58
C SER A 93 20.59 1.63 5.80
N SER A 94 20.66 0.40 5.28
CA SER A 94 19.55 -0.28 4.61
C SER A 94 19.11 -1.46 5.49
N GLY A 95 17.95 -1.36 6.14
CA GLY A 95 17.36 -2.46 6.91
C GLY A 95 18.08 -2.87 8.22
N PHE A 96 17.38 -3.65 9.04
CA PHE A 96 17.72 -3.99 10.41
C PHE A 96 19.12 -4.60 10.58
N GLY A 97 19.93 -3.99 11.46
CA GLY A 97 21.10 -4.61 12.08
C GLY A 97 22.41 -4.56 11.28
N ARG A 98 22.43 -4.03 10.05
CA ARG A 98 23.69 -3.83 9.32
C ARG A 98 24.32 -2.49 9.71
N PRO A 99 25.61 -2.46 10.11
CA PRO A 99 26.33 -1.21 10.32
C PRO A 99 26.32 -0.39 9.03
N GLY A 100 26.22 0.94 9.13
CA GLY A 100 26.12 1.82 7.96
C GLY A 100 27.24 1.55 6.95
N ILE A 101 26.86 1.22 5.71
CA ILE A 101 27.73 0.52 4.75
C ILE A 101 28.46 1.52 3.84
N VAL A 102 27.91 2.73 3.65
CA VAL A 102 28.37 3.64 2.60
C VAL A 102 28.61 5.03 3.15
N GLY A 103 29.88 5.42 3.26
CA GLY A 103 30.28 6.76 3.70
C GLY A 103 30.92 7.58 2.58
N ALA A 104 30.47 8.82 2.39
CA ALA A 104 31.19 9.79 1.58
C ALA A 104 31.11 11.18 2.22
N ARG A 105 31.86 12.13 1.67
CA ARG A 105 31.94 13.50 2.17
C ARG A 105 31.71 14.48 1.04
N ALA A 106 31.15 15.63 1.37
CA ALA A 106 31.04 16.76 0.47
C ALA A 106 31.38 18.04 1.23
N ARG A 107 31.94 19.01 0.50
CA ARG A 107 32.07 20.38 0.95
C ARG A 107 30.89 21.18 0.41
N ILE A 108 30.18 21.86 1.29
CA ILE A 108 29.10 22.78 0.96
C ILE A 108 29.63 24.19 1.11
N GLU A 109 29.69 24.94 0.01
CA GLU A 109 30.13 26.33 0.03
C GLU A 109 29.22 27.21 0.90
N ARG A 110 29.68 28.43 1.20
CA ARG A 110 28.93 29.41 1.98
C ARG A 110 27.53 29.63 1.38
N PHE A 111 26.48 29.61 2.21
CA PHE A 111 25.08 29.69 1.77
C PHE A 111 24.69 28.66 0.69
N GLY A 112 25.44 27.56 0.60
CA GLY A 112 25.24 26.51 -0.40
C GLY A 112 24.28 25.42 0.07
N SER A 113 23.98 24.51 -0.84
CA SER A 113 23.15 23.33 -0.58
C SER A 113 23.74 22.08 -1.21
N PHE A 114 23.48 20.94 -0.57
CA PHE A 114 23.76 19.62 -1.10
C PHE A 114 22.47 18.80 -1.06
N PHE A 115 22.10 18.17 -2.18
CA PHE A 115 20.86 17.40 -2.28
C PHE A 115 21.15 15.91 -2.49
N MET A 116 20.32 15.06 -1.88
CA MET A 116 20.32 13.61 -2.07
C MET A 116 18.93 13.18 -2.53
N ASP A 117 18.79 12.81 -3.80
CA ASP A 117 17.58 12.23 -4.35
C ASP A 117 17.67 10.69 -4.42
N CYS A 118 16.59 10.02 -4.84
CA CYS A 118 16.61 8.57 -4.98
C CYS A 118 17.71 8.05 -5.92
N PRO A 119 17.94 8.61 -7.12
CA PRO A 119 19.09 8.24 -7.95
C PRO A 119 20.45 8.35 -7.24
N PHE A 120 20.67 9.41 -6.45
CA PHE A 120 21.88 9.56 -5.63
C PHE A 120 21.98 8.45 -4.58
N ILE A 121 20.91 8.19 -3.82
CA ILE A 121 20.87 7.18 -2.77
C ILE A 121 21.13 5.78 -3.35
N ILE A 122 20.39 5.42 -4.40
CA ILE A 122 20.49 4.12 -5.08
C ILE A 122 21.90 3.89 -5.62
N ARG A 123 22.50 4.86 -6.32
CA ARG A 123 23.89 4.73 -6.81
C ARG A 123 24.89 4.49 -5.68
N ASN A 124 24.75 5.21 -4.57
CA ASN A 124 25.66 5.06 -3.44
C ASN A 124 25.51 3.69 -2.78
N LEU A 125 24.29 3.21 -2.60
CA LEU A 125 24.00 1.85 -2.10
C LEU A 125 24.58 0.77 -3.03
N GLN A 126 24.31 0.87 -4.34
CA GLN A 126 24.82 -0.08 -5.34
C GLN A 126 26.36 -0.10 -5.39
N ARG A 127 27.01 1.08 -5.33
CA ARG A 127 28.48 1.18 -5.28
C ARG A 127 29.10 0.49 -4.07
N ALA A 128 28.32 0.30 -3.00
CA ALA A 128 28.74 -0.42 -1.82
C ALA A 128 28.29 -1.88 -1.79
N GLY A 129 27.80 -2.40 -2.92
CA GLY A 129 27.36 -3.79 -3.05
C GLY A 129 26.02 -4.09 -2.36
N VAL A 130 25.23 -3.06 -2.03
CA VAL A 130 23.85 -3.27 -1.57
C VAL A 130 22.97 -3.56 -2.78
N GLU A 131 22.29 -4.70 -2.75
CA GLU A 131 21.27 -5.04 -3.74
C GLU A 131 20.06 -4.12 -3.52
N VAL A 132 19.70 -3.38 -4.57
CA VAL A 132 18.56 -2.45 -4.54
C VAL A 132 17.47 -3.02 -5.44
N GLY A 133 16.35 -3.42 -4.83
CA GLY A 133 15.17 -3.89 -5.54
C GLY A 133 14.34 -2.76 -6.16
N SER A 134 13.12 -3.08 -6.57
CA SER A 134 12.16 -2.08 -7.06
C SER A 134 11.74 -1.08 -5.99
N PHE A 135 11.85 -1.47 -4.72
CA PHE A 135 11.55 -0.66 -3.54
C PHE A 135 12.67 -0.78 -2.51
N ILE A 136 13.04 0.34 -1.88
CA ILE A 136 14.01 0.37 -0.78
C ILE A 136 13.67 1.44 0.25
N GLU A 137 13.86 1.10 1.53
CA GLU A 137 13.81 2.05 2.63
C GLU A 137 15.02 1.90 3.57
N GLY A 138 15.32 2.95 4.30
CA GLY A 138 16.40 2.94 5.28
C GLY A 138 16.63 4.31 5.91
N PHE A 139 17.83 4.50 6.44
CA PHE A 139 18.26 5.78 7.03
C PHE A 139 19.56 6.25 6.39
N VAL A 140 19.65 7.56 6.16
CA VAL A 140 20.92 8.24 5.95
C VAL A 140 21.23 9.07 7.18
N THR A 141 22.41 8.85 7.73
CA THR A 141 22.94 9.62 8.83
C THR A 141 23.87 10.68 8.26
N ILE A 142 23.47 11.95 8.28
CA ILE A 142 24.29 13.08 7.83
C ILE A 142 25.03 13.65 9.02
N GLU A 143 26.30 13.97 8.86
CA GLU A 143 27.18 14.43 9.92
C GLU A 143 27.80 15.76 9.53
N ASP A 144 27.64 16.78 10.38
CA ASP A 144 28.42 18.02 10.29
C ASP A 144 29.82 17.75 10.86
N LEU A 145 30.84 17.82 10.01
CA LEU A 145 32.21 17.49 10.37
C LEU A 145 32.96 18.67 11.00
N ASN A 146 32.34 19.85 11.07
CA ASN A 146 32.87 20.98 11.82
C ASN A 146 32.71 20.79 13.33
N ASP A 147 33.55 21.45 14.13
CA ASP A 147 33.42 21.41 15.59
C ASP A 147 32.21 22.26 16.04
N ALA A 148 31.16 21.60 16.52
CA ALA A 148 29.93 22.24 16.97
C ALA A 148 30.09 23.03 18.29
N ARG A 149 31.28 23.03 18.92
CA ARG A 149 31.58 23.86 20.10
C ARG A 149 31.88 25.30 19.75
N THR A 150 32.52 25.52 18.61
CA THR A 150 32.99 26.86 18.20
C THR A 150 31.94 27.60 17.38
N GLU A 151 30.98 26.89 16.80
CA GLU A 151 29.91 27.48 15.97
C GLU A 151 28.53 26.94 16.37
N ARG A 152 27.50 27.81 16.36
CA ARG A 152 26.12 27.33 16.26
C ARG A 152 26.05 26.50 14.98
N THR A 153 25.74 25.21 15.07
CA THR A 153 25.65 24.28 13.93
C THR A 153 25.06 24.97 12.70
N PRO A 154 25.88 25.30 11.68
CA PRO A 154 25.44 26.09 10.54
C PRO A 154 24.61 25.27 9.56
N THR A 155 24.73 23.96 9.66
CA THR A 155 24.00 23.00 8.85
C THR A 155 22.53 22.94 9.28
N ARG A 156 21.63 22.95 8.29
CA ARG A 156 20.23 22.56 8.42
C ARG A 156 19.96 21.42 7.46
N VAL A 157 19.16 20.45 7.90
CA VAL A 157 18.75 19.34 7.06
C VAL A 157 17.24 19.36 6.97
N ALA A 158 16.72 19.37 5.75
CA ALA A 158 15.30 19.22 5.45
C ALA A 158 15.12 18.01 4.54
N ALA A 159 14.18 17.14 4.90
CA ALA A 159 13.78 16.02 4.07
C ALA A 159 12.42 16.34 3.45
N THR A 160 12.30 16.10 2.16
CA THR A 160 11.04 16.18 1.43
C THR A 160 10.69 14.77 0.97
N TYR A 161 9.55 14.31 1.44
CA TYR A 161 8.97 13.03 1.07
C TYR A 161 7.86 13.30 0.07
N SER A 162 7.93 12.67 -1.10
CA SER A 162 6.83 12.65 -2.04
C SER A 162 6.41 11.23 -2.32
N VAL A 163 5.10 11.02 -2.26
CA VAL A 163 4.50 9.74 -2.63
C VAL A 163 3.55 10.00 -3.77
N LEU A 164 3.90 9.45 -4.92
CA LEU A 164 2.98 9.34 -6.03
C LEU A 164 2.19 8.06 -5.79
N HIS A 165 1.09 8.15 -5.05
CA HIS A 165 0.18 7.04 -4.91
C HIS A 165 -0.33 6.72 -6.31
N LYS A 166 -0.12 5.47 -6.72
CA LYS A 166 -0.90 4.92 -7.81
C LYS A 166 -2.28 4.72 -7.20
N GLN A 167 -3.09 5.77 -7.20
CA GLN A 167 -4.49 5.59 -6.86
C GLN A 167 -4.99 4.60 -7.89
N VAL A 168 -5.34 3.41 -7.41
CA VAL A 168 -5.84 2.35 -8.27
C VAL A 168 -7.30 2.70 -8.54
N HIS A 169 -7.49 3.76 -9.30
CA HIS A 169 -8.78 4.17 -9.83
C HIS A 169 -9.27 3.10 -10.76
N ASN A 170 -10.60 3.08 -10.95
CA ASN A 170 -11.24 2.13 -11.83
C ASN A 170 -10.89 0.66 -11.46
N LEU A 171 -10.80 0.38 -10.16
CA LEU A 171 -10.96 -0.97 -9.63
C LEU A 171 -12.32 -1.10 -8.93
N PRO A 172 -12.89 -2.30 -8.88
CA PRO A 172 -13.98 -2.60 -7.96
C PRO A 172 -13.53 -2.49 -6.50
N ASP A 173 -14.48 -2.36 -5.59
CA ASP A 173 -14.23 -2.40 -4.14
C ASP A 173 -15.45 -3.01 -3.45
N LEU A 174 -15.41 -4.32 -3.22
CA LEU A 174 -16.48 -5.15 -2.71
C LEU A 174 -16.42 -5.20 -1.19
N LEU A 175 -17.48 -4.71 -0.54
CA LEU A 175 -17.62 -4.83 0.91
C LEU A 175 -19.01 -5.35 1.30
N PRO A 176 -19.10 -6.09 2.42
CA PRO A 176 -20.37 -6.31 3.10
C PRO A 176 -20.94 -4.98 3.60
N ILE A 177 -22.22 -4.74 3.36
CA ILE A 177 -22.91 -3.56 3.89
C ILE A 177 -24.04 -3.93 4.84
N GLN A 178 -24.13 -3.17 5.91
CA GLN A 178 -25.20 -3.30 6.88
C GLN A 178 -26.41 -2.48 6.41
N ARG A 179 -27.55 -3.15 6.18
CA ARG A 179 -28.81 -2.53 5.70
C ARG A 179 -29.76 -2.13 6.83
N GLU A 180 -29.61 -2.75 8.00
CA GLU A 180 -30.44 -2.52 9.18
C GLU A 180 -29.56 -2.14 10.38
N ARG A 181 -30.16 -1.78 11.53
CA ARG A 181 -29.39 -1.46 12.74
C ARG A 181 -28.58 -2.66 13.26
N THR A 182 -28.99 -3.87 12.92
CA THR A 182 -28.29 -5.12 13.15
C THR A 182 -27.95 -5.77 11.80
N TRP A 183 -27.11 -6.81 11.79
CA TRP A 183 -26.89 -7.60 10.58
C TRP A 183 -27.99 -8.66 10.37
N CYS A 184 -29.17 -8.50 11.01
CA CYS A 184 -30.28 -9.48 11.05
C CYS A 184 -31.32 -9.33 9.94
N ARG A 185 -30.93 -9.04 8.71
CA ARG A 185 -31.96 -9.06 7.67
C ARG A 185 -32.29 -10.52 7.32
N LEU A 186 -33.48 -10.97 7.70
CA LEU A 186 -33.94 -12.34 7.46
C LEU A 186 -34.96 -12.39 6.31
N ASP A 187 -35.02 -13.51 5.59
CA ASP A 187 -36.13 -13.80 4.69
C ASP A 187 -37.34 -14.39 5.45
N ASN A 188 -38.43 -14.68 4.73
CA ASN A 188 -39.65 -15.25 5.30
C ASN A 188 -39.46 -16.65 5.93
N GLN A 189 -38.30 -17.27 5.75
CA GLN A 189 -37.94 -18.57 6.30
C GLN A 189 -36.94 -18.44 7.46
N GLY A 190 -36.68 -17.22 7.94
CA GLY A 190 -35.73 -16.96 9.03
C GLY A 190 -34.26 -17.12 8.61
N ARG A 191 -33.95 -17.10 7.30
CA ARG A 191 -32.59 -17.24 6.79
C ARG A 191 -31.94 -15.88 6.60
N LEU A 192 -30.67 -15.77 6.93
CA LEU A 192 -29.89 -14.54 6.81
C LEU A 192 -29.70 -14.10 5.35
N ILE A 193 -29.99 -12.84 5.06
CA ILE A 193 -29.73 -12.18 3.79
C ILE A 193 -28.54 -11.22 3.94
N VAL A 194 -27.44 -11.55 3.27
CA VAL A 194 -26.24 -10.71 3.20
C VAL A 194 -26.28 -9.85 1.95
N THR A 195 -25.90 -8.57 2.08
CA THR A 195 -25.76 -7.65 0.95
C THR A 195 -24.29 -7.29 0.73
N ILE A 196 -23.83 -7.44 -0.51
CA ILE A 196 -22.52 -6.97 -0.93
C ILE A 196 -22.71 -5.75 -1.82
N ARG A 197 -21.89 -4.72 -1.60
CA ARG A 197 -21.84 -3.52 -2.42
C ARG A 197 -20.49 -3.45 -3.10
N ASN A 198 -20.49 -2.99 -4.35
CA ASN A 198 -19.28 -2.48 -4.98
C ASN A 198 -19.25 -0.95 -4.76
N GLN A 199 -18.37 -0.46 -3.88
CA GLN A 199 -18.13 0.97 -3.68
C GLN A 199 -16.98 1.52 -4.52
N GLY A 200 -16.35 0.67 -5.34
CA GLY A 200 -15.28 1.05 -6.25
C GLY A 200 -15.80 1.76 -7.49
N GLU A 201 -14.85 2.14 -8.35
CA GLU A 201 -15.09 2.91 -9.56
C GLU A 201 -15.25 2.05 -10.81
N ALA A 202 -14.86 0.77 -10.76
CA ALA A 202 -15.06 -0.19 -11.85
C ALA A 202 -16.03 -1.31 -11.49
N SER A 203 -16.59 -1.95 -12.53
CA SER A 203 -17.43 -3.13 -12.35
C SER A 203 -16.65 -4.27 -11.72
N ALA A 204 -17.19 -4.84 -10.65
CA ALA A 204 -16.70 -6.06 -10.05
C ALA A 204 -17.21 -7.25 -10.88
N PRO A 205 -16.34 -8.14 -11.39
CA PRO A 205 -16.79 -9.38 -12.00
C PRO A 205 -17.46 -10.30 -10.96
N LEU A 206 -18.07 -11.39 -11.42
CA LEU A 206 -18.62 -12.43 -10.56
C LEU A 206 -17.53 -12.97 -9.61
N SER A 207 -17.87 -13.09 -8.32
CA SER A 207 -16.98 -13.62 -7.28
C SER A 207 -17.72 -14.51 -6.28
N ILE A 208 -17.01 -14.95 -5.24
CA ILE A 208 -17.56 -15.77 -4.15
C ILE A 208 -17.47 -15.01 -2.84
N THR A 209 -18.60 -14.79 -2.17
CA THR A 209 -18.63 -14.36 -0.77
C THR A 209 -18.74 -15.56 0.15
N ARG A 210 -17.98 -15.56 1.24
CA ARG A 210 -18.08 -16.55 2.31
C ARG A 210 -18.72 -15.94 3.56
N VAL A 211 -19.60 -16.69 4.21
CA VAL A 211 -20.15 -16.36 5.52
C VAL A 211 -19.83 -17.50 6.48
N ALA A 212 -19.00 -17.23 7.49
CA ALA A 212 -18.62 -18.17 8.52
C ALA A 212 -19.37 -17.83 9.82
N ILE A 213 -20.16 -18.76 10.33
CA ILE A 213 -20.82 -18.67 11.63
C ILE A 213 -19.84 -19.15 12.70
N ASP A 214 -19.77 -18.47 13.84
CA ASP A 214 -18.83 -18.81 14.91
C ASP A 214 -19.03 -20.24 15.48
N ALA A 215 -20.24 -20.80 15.33
CA ALA A 215 -20.55 -22.20 15.61
C ALA A 215 -19.87 -23.22 14.64
N GLY A 216 -19.04 -22.75 13.71
CA GLY A 216 -18.22 -23.57 12.81
C GLY A 216 -18.82 -23.83 11.43
N ALA A 217 -20.06 -23.41 11.17
CA ALA A 217 -20.67 -23.53 9.85
C ALA A 217 -20.11 -22.48 8.88
N SER A 218 -19.90 -22.83 7.62
CA SER A 218 -19.43 -21.90 6.59
C SER A 218 -20.20 -22.08 5.28
N PHE A 219 -20.66 -20.98 4.72
CA PHE A 219 -21.48 -20.94 3.51
C PHE A 219 -20.84 -20.05 2.45
N SER A 220 -20.66 -20.59 1.25
CA SER A 220 -20.25 -19.80 0.08
C SER A 220 -21.46 -19.41 -0.75
N ARG A 221 -21.47 -18.18 -1.25
CA ARG A 221 -22.52 -17.64 -2.13
C ARG A 221 -21.87 -16.91 -3.29
N ILE A 222 -22.51 -17.00 -4.46
CA ILE A 222 -22.08 -16.27 -5.64
C ILE A 222 -22.43 -14.79 -5.43
N THR A 223 -21.43 -13.92 -5.50
CA THR A 223 -21.63 -12.49 -5.70
C THR A 223 -21.78 -12.25 -7.20
N PRO A 224 -22.93 -11.77 -7.69
CA PRO A 224 -23.07 -11.47 -9.11
C PRO A 224 -22.12 -10.34 -9.50
N THR A 225 -21.95 -10.11 -10.80
CA THR A 225 -21.27 -8.91 -11.31
C THR A 225 -21.96 -7.67 -10.76
N LEU A 226 -21.18 -6.74 -10.20
CA LEU A 226 -21.68 -5.48 -9.63
C LEU A 226 -21.06 -4.29 -10.35
N ALA A 227 -21.89 -3.46 -10.98
CA ALA A 227 -21.47 -2.16 -11.48
C ALA A 227 -20.98 -1.24 -10.34
N PRO A 228 -20.20 -0.18 -10.65
CA PRO A 228 -19.79 0.82 -9.65
C PRO A 228 -21.00 1.36 -8.86
N GLY A 229 -20.87 1.40 -7.53
CA GLY A 229 -21.91 1.88 -6.60
C GLY A 229 -23.09 0.92 -6.39
N SER A 230 -23.24 -0.14 -7.22
CA SER A 230 -24.34 -1.10 -7.14
C SER A 230 -24.13 -2.12 -6.03
N GLN A 231 -25.19 -2.88 -5.73
CA GLN A 231 -25.19 -3.89 -4.68
C GLN A 231 -26.13 -5.03 -5.05
N ALA A 232 -25.90 -6.20 -4.43
CA ALA A 232 -26.78 -7.34 -4.56
C ALA A 232 -26.96 -8.06 -3.22
N ASP A 233 -28.16 -8.61 -3.06
CA ASP A 233 -28.47 -9.55 -2.00
C ASP A 233 -28.03 -10.95 -2.45
N LEU A 234 -27.34 -11.65 -1.56
CA LEU A 234 -26.89 -13.02 -1.81
C LEU A 234 -28.01 -14.01 -1.51
N ALA A 235 -27.90 -15.22 -2.04
CA ALA A 235 -28.84 -16.29 -1.72
C ALA A 235 -28.86 -16.54 -0.19
N PRO A 236 -30.05 -16.66 0.43
CA PRO A 236 -30.17 -16.72 1.89
C PRO A 236 -29.37 -17.84 2.55
N ILE A 237 -28.98 -17.63 3.80
CA ILE A 237 -28.09 -18.49 4.56
C ILE A 237 -28.83 -19.03 5.79
N PRO A 238 -28.89 -20.36 5.98
CA PRO A 238 -29.54 -20.91 7.16
C PRO A 238 -28.75 -20.52 8.41
N LEU A 239 -29.48 -20.07 9.44
CA LEU A 239 -28.93 -19.81 10.77
C LEU A 239 -29.11 -21.05 11.66
N PRO A 240 -28.24 -21.27 12.66
CA PRO A 240 -28.43 -22.33 13.64
C PRO A 240 -29.74 -22.12 14.40
N SER A 241 -30.50 -23.19 14.61
CA SER A 241 -31.72 -23.16 15.41
C SER A 241 -31.40 -23.23 16.91
N GLY A 242 -32.15 -22.48 17.73
CA GLY A 242 -32.02 -22.52 19.20
C GLY A 242 -30.92 -21.61 19.76
N GLU A 243 -30.38 -20.69 18.96
CA GLU A 243 -29.47 -19.64 19.41
C GLU A 243 -30.18 -18.28 19.38
N ASP A 244 -30.23 -17.57 20.52
CA ASP A 244 -30.81 -16.22 20.58
C ASP A 244 -29.91 -15.16 19.92
N THR A 245 -28.62 -15.46 19.78
CA THR A 245 -27.63 -14.55 19.19
C THR A 245 -26.60 -15.33 18.40
N VAL A 246 -26.52 -15.02 17.11
CA VAL A 246 -25.60 -15.63 16.15
C VAL A 246 -24.55 -14.61 15.74
N VAL A 247 -23.27 -14.95 15.91
CA VAL A 247 -22.13 -14.16 15.43
C VAL A 247 -21.56 -14.80 14.17
N PHE A 248 -21.22 -13.97 13.19
CA PHE A 248 -20.70 -14.44 11.92
C PHE A 248 -19.74 -13.44 11.27
N THR A 249 -18.86 -13.95 10.41
CA THR A 249 -17.96 -13.16 9.57
C THR A 249 -18.37 -13.29 8.12
N ILE A 250 -18.56 -12.17 7.44
CA ILE A 250 -18.77 -12.09 5.99
C ILE A 250 -17.45 -11.70 5.35
N THR A 251 -17.02 -12.40 4.32
CA THR A 251 -15.85 -12.08 3.49
C THR A 251 -16.26 -12.06 2.02
N ALA A 252 -16.37 -10.86 1.44
CA ALA A 252 -16.53 -10.66 0.01
C ALA A 252 -15.25 -11.10 -0.73
N ASP A 253 -15.41 -11.59 -1.96
CA ASP A 253 -14.32 -12.17 -2.75
C ASP A 253 -13.36 -13.06 -1.93
N ALA A 254 -13.92 -14.03 -1.21
CA ALA A 254 -13.18 -14.89 -0.29
C ALA A 254 -11.92 -15.59 -0.86
N PRO A 255 -11.83 -15.89 -2.18
CA PRO A 255 -10.60 -16.39 -2.79
C PRO A 255 -9.54 -15.32 -3.11
N ALA A 256 -9.83 -14.02 -2.93
CA ALA A 256 -9.02 -12.89 -3.39
C ALA A 256 -8.70 -12.99 -4.89
N ALA A 257 -9.72 -13.27 -5.70
CA ALA A 257 -9.60 -13.46 -7.14
C ALA A 257 -9.75 -12.16 -7.94
N ILE A 258 -10.40 -11.16 -7.35
CA ILE A 258 -10.56 -9.82 -7.91
C ILE A 258 -9.48 -8.94 -7.29
N ARG A 259 -8.84 -8.12 -8.12
CA ARG A 259 -8.00 -7.03 -7.61
C ARG A 259 -8.89 -5.84 -7.31
N GLU A 260 -8.94 -5.45 -6.05
CA GLU A 260 -9.84 -4.42 -5.55
C GLU A 260 -9.09 -3.13 -5.18
N MET A 261 -9.84 -2.05 -4.97
CA MET A 261 -9.28 -0.79 -4.50
C MET A 261 -8.77 -0.92 -3.06
N ASN A 262 -9.47 -1.70 -2.22
CA ASN A 262 -9.08 -1.95 -0.84
C ASN A 262 -9.47 -3.36 -0.35
N GLU A 263 -8.56 -4.32 -0.53
CA GLU A 263 -8.71 -5.71 -0.05
C GLU A 263 -8.98 -5.86 1.45
N THR A 264 -8.68 -4.84 2.26
CA THR A 264 -8.83 -4.93 3.73
C THR A 264 -10.25 -4.68 4.21
N ASN A 265 -11.13 -4.14 3.36
CA ASN A 265 -12.53 -3.85 3.72
C ASN A 265 -13.52 -4.96 3.30
N ASN A 266 -13.02 -6.02 2.65
CA ASN A 266 -13.83 -7.13 2.16
C ASN A 266 -14.46 -7.96 3.30
N SER A 267 -14.04 -7.75 4.55
CA SER A 267 -14.53 -8.51 5.71
C SER A 267 -15.28 -7.66 6.73
N ALA A 268 -16.39 -8.19 7.23
CA ALA A 268 -17.16 -7.60 8.33
C ALA A 268 -17.65 -8.66 9.30
N ILE A 269 -17.69 -8.31 10.59
CA ILE A 269 -18.29 -9.15 11.64
C ILE A 269 -19.73 -8.66 11.85
N GLY A 270 -20.67 -9.59 11.66
CA GLY A 270 -22.08 -9.39 11.94
C GLY A 270 -22.51 -10.08 13.21
N VAL A 271 -23.48 -9.46 13.89
CA VAL A 271 -24.21 -10.07 15.00
C VAL A 271 -25.68 -10.04 14.63
N CYS A 272 -26.34 -11.19 14.81
CA CYS A 272 -27.76 -11.27 14.69
C CYS A 272 -28.45 -11.81 15.95
N VAL A 273 -29.32 -11.01 16.55
CA VAL A 273 -30.20 -11.39 17.67
C VAL A 273 -31.53 -11.88 17.09
N LEU A 274 -31.85 -13.15 17.34
CA LEU A 274 -33.11 -13.76 16.97
C LEU A 274 -34.09 -13.53 18.13
N VAL A 275 -35.17 -12.81 17.86
CA VAL A 275 -36.27 -12.63 18.83
C VAL A 275 -37.37 -13.60 18.39
N GLU A 276 -37.65 -14.60 19.23
CA GLU A 276 -38.79 -15.52 19.05
C GLU A 276 -40.14 -14.80 19.15
#